data_AF-A0A851HS79-F1
#
_entry.id   AF-A0A851HS79-F1
#
_cell.length_a   1.000
_cell.length_b   1.000
_cell.length_c   1.000
_cell.angle_alpha   90.00
_cell.angle_beta   90.00
_cell.angle_gamma   90.00
#
_symmetry.space_group_name_H-M   'P 1'
#
loop_
_entity.id
_entity.type
_entity.pdbx_description
1 polymer ?
#
loop_
_entity_poly.entity_id
_entity_poly.type
_entity_poly.pdbx_seq_one_letter_code
_entity_poly.pdbx_strand_id
1 'polypeptide(L)' 'MLILSRKPGESLVMTTESGEEIQLIVLQSSGIQVRMGVDANHSVTIDREEIHLKKQAEAKDV' A
#
# COMPACT_ATOMS: atom_id res chain seq x y z
N MET A 1 -2.76 -14.31 2.79
CA MET A 1 -3.70 -13.26 2.33
C MET A 1 -4.71 -12.99 3.44
N LEU A 2 -4.75 -11.78 3.98
CA LEU A 2 -5.72 -11.35 5.01
C LEU A 2 -6.85 -10.58 4.31
N ILE A 3 -8.11 -10.93 4.57
CA ILE A 3 -9.29 -10.34 3.91
C ILE A 3 -10.11 -9.58 4.95
N LEU A 4 -10.34 -8.28 4.71
CA LEU A 4 -11.05 -7.39 5.63
C LEU A 4 -11.95 -6.46 4.83
N SER A 5 -13.13 -6.14 5.37
CA SER A 5 -13.98 -5.04 4.87
C SER A 5 -13.75 -3.80 5.73
N ARG A 6 -13.36 -2.69 5.11
CA ARG A 6 -13.08 -1.41 5.78
C ARG A 6 -14.04 -0.33 5.28
N LYS A 7 -14.57 0.47 6.20
CA LYS A 7 -15.35 1.68 5.91
C LYS A 7 -14.42 2.90 5.72
N PRO A 8 -14.87 3.97 5.05
CA PRO A 8 -14.14 5.23 5.03
C PRO A 8 -13.82 5.72 6.45
N GLY A 9 -12.57 6.10 6.69
CA GLY A 9 -12.03 6.49 7.99
C GLY A 9 -11.37 5.35 8.78
N GLU A 10 -11.54 4.09 8.39
CA GLU A 10 -10.82 2.98 9.03
C GLU A 10 -9.40 2.85 8.46
N SER A 11 -8.46 2.52 9.35
CA SER A 11 -7.07 2.28 8.99
C SER A 11 -6.65 0.82 9.21
N LEU A 12 -5.73 0.36 8.36
CA LEU A 12 -4.99 -0.88 8.50
C LEU A 12 -3.55 -0.52 8.83
N VAL A 13 -3.02 -1.02 9.94
CA VAL A 13 -1.62 -0.81 10.33
C VAL A 13 -0.88 -2.11 10.08
N MET A 14 0.27 -2.03 9.43
CA MET A 14 1.18 -3.14 9.23
C MET A 14 2.58 -2.75 9.70
N THR A 15 3.24 -3.66 10.40
CA THR A 15 4.60 -3.47 10.90
C THR A 15 5.52 -4.41 10.12
N THR A 16 6.58 -3.88 9.53
CA THR A 16 7.59 -4.68 8.85
C THR A 16 8.43 -5.44 9.87
N GLU A 17 9.13 -6.50 9.46
CA GLU A 17 10.06 -7.23 10.34
C GLU A 17 11.21 -6.34 10.85
N SER A 18 11.53 -5.28 10.09
CA SER A 18 12.49 -4.24 10.48
C SER A 18 11.92 -3.23 11.49
N GLY A 19 10.68 -3.39 11.93
CA GLY A 19 10.01 -2.52 12.90
C GLY A 19 9.41 -1.23 12.32
N GLU A 20 9.34 -1.12 10.99
CA GLU A 20 8.77 0.07 10.35
C GLU A 20 7.25 -0.03 10.27
N GLU A 21 6.56 1.07 10.59
CA GLU A 21 5.11 1.13 10.56
C GLU A 21 4.61 1.69 9.22
N ILE A 22 3.60 1.04 8.67
CA ILE A 22 2.88 1.46 7.47
C ILE A 22 1.41 1.53 7.85
N GLN A 23 0.82 2.71 7.68
CA GLN A 23 -0.59 2.96 7.94
C GLN A 23 -1.33 3.15 6.62
N LEU A 24 -2.35 2.33 6.38
CA LEU A 24 -3.20 2.39 5.20
C LEU A 24 -4.59 2.87 5.62
N ILE A 25 -4.98 4.07 5.20
CA ILE A 25 -6.26 4.69 5.57
C ILE A 25 -7.20 4.66 4.37
N VAL A 26 -8.42 4.15 4.57
CA VAL A 26 -9.47 4.28 3.54
C VAL A 26 -10.05 5.69 3.64
N LEU A 27 -9.73 6.55 2.68
CA LEU A 27 -10.21 7.94 2.68
C LEU A 27 -11.66 8.03 2.20
N GLN A 28 -11.99 7.35 1.10
CA GLN A 28 -13.33 7.38 0.52
C GLN A 28 -13.56 6.17 -0.35
N SER A 29 -14.78 5.64 -0.38
CA SER A 29 -15.21 4.64 -1.35
C SER A 29 -16.27 5.25 -2.28
N SER A 30 -16.03 5.22 -3.58
CA SER A 30 -16.95 5.70 -4.61
C SER A 30 -17.19 4.60 -5.65
N GLY A 31 -18.25 3.82 -5.44
CA GLY A 31 -18.57 2.67 -6.29
C GLY A 31 -17.45 1.64 -6.26
N ILE A 32 -16.78 1.45 -7.40
CA ILE A 32 -15.67 0.49 -7.58
C ILE A 32 -14.32 1.12 -7.19
N GLN A 33 -14.22 2.45 -7.16
CA GLN A 33 -12.98 3.14 -6.84
C GLN A 33 -12.88 3.43 -5.35
N VAL A 34 -11.73 3.14 -4.76
CA VAL A 34 -11.44 3.46 -3.37
C VAL A 34 -10.25 4.41 -3.34
N ARG A 35 -10.42 5.55 -2.67
CA ARG A 35 -9.32 6.44 -2.34
C ARG A 35 -8.66 5.92 -1.07
N MET A 36 -7.39 5.59 -1.19
CA MET A 36 -6.58 5.06 -0.11
C MET A 36 -5.42 6.02 0.15
N GLY A 37 -5.19 6.37 1.41
CA GLY A 37 -3.98 7.04 1.87
C GLY A 37 -3.02 5.97 2.40
N VAL A 38 -1.74 6.09 2.07
CA VAL A 38 -0.70 5.24 2.64
C VAL A 38 0.33 6.16 3.27
N ASP A 39 0.53 5.99 4.57
CA ASP A 39 1.56 6.65 5.34
C ASP A 39 2.61 5.61 5.72
N ALA A 40 3.86 5.86 5.35
CA ALA A 40 4.98 4.98 5.68
C ALA A 40 6.27 5.77 5.74
N ASN A 41 7.24 5.24 6.47
CA ASN A 41 8.58 5.80 6.51
C ASN A 41 9.26 5.75 5.11
N HIS A 42 10.20 6.66 4.87
CA HIS A 42 10.93 6.80 3.59
C HIS A 42 11.72 5.56 3.17
N SER A 43 12.10 4.70 4.11
CA SER A 43 12.74 3.42 3.80
C SER A 43 11.81 2.47 3.05
N VAL A 44 10.50 2.62 3.23
CA VAL A 44 9.48 1.75 2.66
C VAL A 44 9.08 2.32 1.30
N THR A 45 9.40 1.57 0.24
CA THR A 45 8.94 1.90 -1.10
C THR A 45 7.49 1.47 -1.27
N ILE A 46 6.60 2.43 -1.57
CA ILE A 46 5.20 2.17 -1.90
C ILE A 46 4.99 2.50 -3.38
N ASP A 47 4.65 1.48 -4.14
CA ASP A 47 4.36 1.60 -5.57
C ASP A 47 2.96 1.06 -5.89
N ARG A 48 2.38 1.55 -6.99
CA ARG A 48 1.26 0.86 -7.62
C ARG A 48 1.77 -0.40 -8.30
N GLU A 49 0.97 -1.45 -8.31
CA GLU A 49 1.37 -2.76 -8.83
C GLU A 49 1.96 -2.67 -10.25
N GLU A 50 1.34 -1.90 -11.14
CA GLU A 50 1.81 -1.75 -12.53
C GLU A 50 3.19 -1.09 -12.62
N ILE A 51 3.51 -0.19 -11.68
CA ILE A 51 4.82 0.49 -11.63
C ILE A 51 5.85 -0.43 -10.99
N HIS A 52 5.47 -1.16 -9.94
CA HIS A 52 6.33 -2.10 -9.25
C HIS A 52 6.82 -3.22 -10.17
N LEU A 53 5.90 -3.80 -10.96
CA LEU A 53 6.21 -4.84 -11.94
C LEU A 53 7.16 -4.34 -13.04
N LYS A 54 6.99 -3.10 -13.51
CA LYS A 54 7.89 -2.48 -14.48
C LYS A 54 9.30 -2.30 -13.92
N LYS A 55 9.43 -1.71 -12.73
CA LYS A 55 10.73 -1.55 -12.06
C LYS A 55 11.45 -2.88 -11.85
N GLN A 56 10.72 -3.94 -11.46
CA GLN A 56 11.31 -5.27 -11.31
C GLN A 56 11.77 -5.89 -12.64
N ALA A 57 11.03 -5.66 -13.73
CA ALA A 57 11.42 -6.13 -15.05
C ALA A 57 12.70 -5.43 -15.54
N GLU A 58 12.78 -4.12 -15.36
CA GLU A 58 13.97 -3.32 -15.72
C GLU A 58 15.19 -3.69 -14.85
N ALA A 59 14.99 -3.98 -13.57
CA ALA A 59 16.08 -4.41 -12.68
C ALA A 59 16.59 -5.84 -12.94
N LYS A 60 15.83 -6.66 -13.68
CA LYS A 60 16.22 -8.04 -14.03
C LYS A 60 16.94 -8.15 -15.39
N ASP A 61 16.93 -7.10 -16.20
CA ASP A 61 17.51 -7.08 -17.54
C ASP A 61 18.93 -6.46 -17.58
N VAL A 62 19.56 -6.25 -16.41
CA VAL A 62 20.94 -5.76 -16.22
C VAL A 62 21.75 -6.80 -15.46
#